data_AF-A0A920R8A4-F1
#
_entry.id   AF-A0A920R8A4-F1
#
_cell.length_a   1.000
_cell.length_b   1.000
_cell.length_c   1.000
_cell.angle_alpha   90.00
_cell.angle_beta   90.00
_cell.angle_gamma   90.00
#
_symmetry.space_group_name_H-M   'P 1'
#
loop_
_entity.id
_entity.type
_entity.pdbx_description
1 polymer ?
#
loop_
_entity_poly.entity_id
_entity_poly.type
_entity_poly.pdbx_seq_one_letter_code
_entity_poly.pdbx_strand_id
1 'polypeptide(L)'
;MSLLPLYGGVFLAALLLTWIIKNQAIRLHCSSTHRSQCHSRPIPRGGGVSISLLFAISALYFFLEGIIPTEEFLALTAAFVIALLGILDDLFTLRLRWRITVQLLAAIWVVYWLGGVAPIDFGFFLLTNPLLLSIMGILALIWLLNLYNFMDGIDGIATTELLFVNVMSLFIVINSSDPVASHLSAVLLSAGAGFLVWNWPPAKYF
;
A
#
# COMPACT_ATOMS: atom_id res chain seq x y z
N MET A 1 2.20 -13.31 23.23
CA MET A 1 3.60 -13.37 22.74
C MET A 1 3.92 -12.01 22.12
N SER A 2 5.14 -11.48 22.25
CA SER A 2 5.49 -10.20 21.62
C SER A 2 5.45 -10.32 20.10
N LEU A 3 4.75 -9.43 19.39
CA LEU A 3 4.71 -9.39 17.91
C LEU A 3 5.96 -8.70 17.31
N LEU A 4 6.87 -8.18 18.14
CA LEU A 4 8.10 -7.54 17.69
C LEU A 4 8.96 -8.41 16.75
N PRO A 5 9.16 -9.73 17.02
CA PRO A 5 9.90 -10.61 16.10
C PRO A 5 9.20 -10.79 14.76
N LEU A 6 7.87 -10.73 14.71
CA LEU A 6 7.11 -10.78 13.45
C LEU A 6 7.47 -9.55 12.59
N TYR A 7 7.45 -8.35 13.16
CA TYR A 7 7.78 -7.12 12.43
C TYR A 7 9.24 -7.10 11.96
N GLY A 8 10.18 -7.52 12.81
CA GLY A 8 11.57 -7.73 12.40
C GLY A 8 11.72 -8.75 11.26
N GLY A 9 10.94 -9.84 11.33
CA GLY A 9 10.85 -10.84 10.26
C GLY A 9 10.31 -10.27 8.96
N VAL A 10 9.26 -9.44 9.00
CA VAL A 10 8.70 -8.75 7.82
C VAL A 10 9.73 -7.82 7.18
N PHE A 11 10.48 -7.05 7.99
CA PHE A 11 11.57 -6.21 7.47
C PHE A 11 12.64 -7.02 6.73
N LEU A 12 13.14 -8.10 7.36
CA LEU A 12 14.15 -8.96 6.76
C LEU A 12 13.61 -9.67 5.51
N ALA A 13 12.37 -10.14 5.55
CA ALA A 13 11.71 -10.76 4.41
C ALA A 13 11.53 -9.78 3.26
N ALA A 14 11.17 -8.52 3.52
CA ALA A 14 11.06 -7.49 2.49
C ALA A 14 12.43 -7.26 1.83
N LEU A 15 13.47 -7.07 2.64
CA LEU A 15 14.84 -6.87 2.15
C LEU A 15 15.29 -8.04 1.25
N LEU A 16 15.05 -9.29 1.67
CA LEU A 16 15.41 -10.49 0.92
C LEU A 16 14.54 -10.67 -0.35
N LEU A 17 13.22 -10.51 -0.25
CA LEU A 17 12.31 -10.66 -1.38
C LEU A 17 12.59 -9.61 -2.45
N THR A 18 12.77 -8.35 -2.09
CA THR A 18 13.16 -7.30 -3.06
C THR A 18 14.48 -7.66 -3.74
N TRP A 19 15.46 -8.19 -3.01
CA TRP A 19 16.73 -8.63 -3.59
C TRP A 19 16.54 -9.77 -4.61
N ILE A 20 15.73 -10.78 -4.29
CA ILE A 20 15.40 -11.90 -5.19
C ILE A 20 14.71 -11.39 -6.45
N ILE A 21 13.64 -10.61 -6.30
CA ILE A 21 12.83 -10.11 -7.42
C ILE A 21 13.70 -9.24 -8.33
N LYS A 22 14.50 -8.32 -7.78
CA LYS A 22 15.44 -7.50 -8.54
C LYS A 22 16.40 -8.36 -9.37
N ASN A 23 17.01 -9.38 -8.77
CA ASN A 23 17.98 -10.23 -9.47
C ASN A 23 17.33 -11.06 -10.58
N GLN A 24 16.10 -11.52 -10.38
CA GLN A 24 15.34 -12.25 -11.40
C GLN A 24 14.90 -11.34 -12.55
N ALA A 25 14.44 -10.13 -12.26
CA ALA A 25 14.07 -9.14 -13.27
C ALA A 25 15.26 -8.80 -14.20
N ILE A 26 16.46 -8.67 -13.63
CA ILE A 26 17.70 -8.45 -14.41
C ILE A 26 18.02 -9.67 -15.29
N ARG A 27 17.87 -10.89 -14.77
CA ARG A 27 18.18 -12.13 -15.51
C ARG A 27 17.23 -12.39 -16.68
N LEU A 28 15.94 -12.08 -16.51
CA LEU A 28 14.90 -12.37 -17.49
C LEU A 28 14.76 -11.31 -18.58
N HIS A 29 15.52 -10.21 -18.55
CA HIS A 29 15.35 -9.04 -19.43
C HIS A 29 13.92 -8.46 -19.45
N CYS A 30 13.08 -8.83 -18.47
CA CYS A 30 11.69 -8.38 -18.34
C CYS A 30 11.57 -6.95 -17.78
N SER A 31 12.61 -6.12 -17.90
CA SER A 31 12.51 -4.73 -17.49
C SER A 31 11.58 -4.00 -18.44
N SER A 32 10.34 -3.72 -18.01
CA SER A 32 9.59 -2.57 -18.53
C SER A 32 10.42 -1.34 -18.18
N THR A 33 11.24 -0.90 -19.13
CA THR A 33 12.25 0.12 -18.90
C THR A 33 11.56 1.47 -18.83
N HIS A 34 11.35 2.00 -17.62
CA HIS A 34 10.99 3.40 -17.50
C HIS A 34 12.24 4.25 -17.71
N ARG A 35 12.22 5.05 -18.78
CA ARG A 35 13.02 6.28 -18.83
C ARG A 35 12.34 7.29 -17.92
N SER A 36 12.63 7.25 -16.63
CA SER A 36 12.48 8.46 -15.82
C SER A 36 13.40 9.52 -16.44
N GLN A 37 12.89 10.74 -16.67
CA GLN A 37 13.68 11.82 -17.29
C GLN A 37 14.98 12.15 -16.52
N CYS A 38 15.06 11.74 -15.24
CA CYS A 38 16.24 11.86 -14.38
C CYS A 38 17.27 10.72 -14.48
N HIS A 39 16.92 9.54 -15.01
CA HIS A 39 17.81 8.37 -14.95
C HIS A 39 18.35 8.00 -16.34
N SER A 40 19.67 8.02 -16.45
CA SER A 40 20.39 7.69 -17.69
C SER A 40 20.40 6.18 -18.01
N ARG A 41 19.99 5.32 -17.05
CA ARG A 41 19.96 3.86 -17.18
C ARG A 41 18.61 3.31 -16.72
N PRO A 42 18.05 2.31 -17.41
CA PRO A 42 16.77 1.71 -17.03
C PRO A 42 16.90 0.92 -15.72
N ILE A 43 16.05 1.23 -14.74
CA ILE A 43 15.97 0.52 -13.47
C ILE A 43 14.77 -0.43 -13.51
N PRO A 44 14.93 -1.71 -13.11
CA PRO A 44 13.82 -2.66 -13.16
C PRO A 44 12.76 -2.35 -12.10
N ARG A 45 11.50 -2.63 -12.45
CA ARG A 45 10.29 -2.34 -11.68
C ARG A 45 9.71 -3.56 -10.98
N GLY A 46 9.01 -3.34 -9.89
CA GLY A 46 8.24 -4.36 -9.14
C GLY A 46 8.56 -4.39 -7.66
N GLY A 47 9.17 -3.34 -7.10
CA GLY A 47 9.48 -3.21 -5.67
C GLY A 47 8.26 -3.38 -4.77
N GLY A 48 7.15 -2.74 -5.16
CA GLY A 48 5.86 -2.82 -4.47
C GLY A 48 5.26 -4.23 -4.37
N VAL A 49 5.75 -5.20 -5.16
CA VAL A 49 5.31 -6.61 -5.05
C VAL A 49 5.74 -7.21 -3.72
N SER A 50 6.97 -6.90 -3.26
CA SER A 50 7.47 -7.40 -1.98
C SER A 50 6.66 -6.86 -0.79
N ILE A 51 6.32 -5.57 -0.83
CA ILE A 51 5.49 -4.91 0.20
C ILE A 51 4.08 -5.49 0.18
N SER A 52 3.42 -5.54 -0.98
CA SER A 52 2.03 -6.01 -1.08
C SER A 52 1.87 -7.49 -0.72
N LEU A 53 2.82 -8.35 -1.08
CA LEU A 53 2.80 -9.77 -0.70
C LEU A 53 2.94 -9.96 0.81
N LEU A 54 3.89 -9.26 1.45
CA LEU A 54 4.09 -9.38 2.90
C LEU A 54 2.93 -8.78 3.69
N PHE A 55 2.35 -7.69 3.19
CA PHE A 55 1.12 -7.15 3.74
C PHE A 55 -0.03 -8.17 3.64
N ALA A 56 -0.17 -8.86 2.49
CA ALA A 56 -1.19 -9.89 2.30
C ALA A 56 -1.09 -11.03 3.30
N ILE A 57 0.12 -11.58 3.44
CA ILE A 57 0.40 -12.69 4.36
C ILE A 57 0.15 -12.27 5.80
N SER A 58 0.57 -11.06 6.18
CA SER A 58 0.39 -10.56 7.54
C SER A 58 -1.09 -10.26 7.85
N ALA A 59 -1.83 -9.67 6.90
CA ALA A 59 -3.27 -9.44 7.06
C ALA A 59 -4.04 -10.76 7.18
N LEU A 60 -3.70 -11.77 6.38
CA LEU A 60 -4.28 -13.11 6.51
C LEU A 60 -3.96 -13.74 7.86
N TYR A 61 -2.70 -13.65 8.32
CA TYR A 61 -2.31 -14.13 9.63
C TYR A 61 -3.14 -13.48 10.75
N PHE A 62 -3.25 -12.15 10.77
CA PHE A 62 -4.02 -11.44 11.79
C PHE A 62 -5.53 -11.70 11.71
N PHE A 63 -6.07 -11.96 10.52
CA PHE A 63 -7.44 -12.42 10.37
C PHE A 63 -7.65 -13.82 10.97
N LEU A 64 -6.73 -14.77 10.72
CA LEU A 64 -6.80 -16.13 11.27
C LEU A 64 -6.64 -16.15 12.80
N GLU A 65 -5.85 -15.23 13.35
CA GLU A 65 -5.72 -15.02 14.80
C GLU A 65 -6.93 -14.28 15.42
N GLY A 66 -7.92 -13.90 14.61
CA GLY A 66 -9.13 -13.21 15.07
C GLY A 66 -8.91 -11.76 15.50
N ILE A 67 -7.78 -11.15 15.12
CA ILE A 67 -7.48 -9.75 15.42
C ILE A 67 -8.20 -8.82 14.45
N ILE A 68 -8.21 -9.15 13.16
CA ILE A 68 -8.92 -8.39 12.13
C ILE A 68 -10.34 -8.96 12.01
N PRO A 69 -11.39 -8.15 12.21
CA PRO A 69 -12.76 -8.57 11.94
C PRO A 69 -12.98 -8.92 10.46
N THR A 70 -13.97 -9.78 10.19
CA THR A 70 -14.29 -10.21 8.82
C THR A 70 -14.51 -9.05 7.86
N GLU A 71 -15.23 -8.01 8.29
CA GLU A 71 -15.58 -6.88 7.43
C GLU A 71 -14.34 -6.06 7.04
N GLU A 72 -13.45 -5.81 7.99
CA GLU A 72 -12.18 -5.12 7.73
C GLU A 72 -11.27 -5.97 6.85
N PHE A 73 -11.20 -7.29 7.08
CA PHE A 73 -10.42 -8.19 6.24
C PHE A 73 -10.96 -8.21 4.79
N LEU A 74 -12.28 -8.24 4.62
CA LEU A 74 -12.90 -8.17 3.30
C LEU A 74 -12.63 -6.83 2.63
N ALA A 75 -12.67 -5.71 3.36
CA ALA A 75 -12.25 -4.41 2.83
C ALA A 75 -10.79 -4.43 2.35
N LEU A 76 -9.88 -5.03 3.11
CA LEU A 76 -8.45 -5.15 2.75
C LEU A 76 -8.21 -5.93 1.46
N THR A 77 -9.10 -6.84 1.06
CA THR A 77 -8.93 -7.59 -0.21
C THR A 77 -8.88 -6.69 -1.45
N ALA A 78 -9.46 -5.49 -1.38
CA ALA A 78 -9.33 -4.48 -2.43
C ALA A 78 -7.88 -4.06 -2.67
N ALA A 79 -7.04 -4.03 -1.62
CA ALA A 79 -5.62 -3.71 -1.75
C ALA A 79 -4.88 -4.72 -2.64
N PHE A 80 -5.27 -6.01 -2.61
CA PHE A 80 -4.70 -7.03 -3.50
C PHE A 80 -5.12 -6.84 -4.96
N VAL A 81 -6.37 -6.44 -5.18
CA VAL A 81 -6.86 -6.10 -6.53
C VAL A 81 -6.07 -4.92 -7.09
N ILE A 82 -5.83 -3.89 -6.27
CA ILE A 82 -5.03 -2.72 -6.66
C ILE A 82 -3.55 -3.09 -6.89
N ALA A 83 -2.96 -3.94 -6.03
CA ALA A 83 -1.60 -4.41 -6.23
C ALA A 83 -1.45 -5.18 -7.54
N LEU A 84 -2.41 -6.07 -7.85
CA LEU A 84 -2.44 -6.80 -9.11
C LEU A 84 -2.63 -5.86 -10.31
N LEU A 85 -3.50 -4.85 -10.19
CA LEU A 85 -3.68 -3.82 -11.21
C LEU A 85 -2.36 -3.09 -11.48
N GLY A 86 -1.60 -2.74 -10.44
CA GLY A 86 -0.29 -2.10 -10.57
C GLY A 86 0.70 -2.98 -11.33
N ILE A 87 0.79 -4.28 -10.99
CA ILE A 87 1.64 -5.24 -11.71
C ILE A 87 1.22 -5.35 -13.18
N LEU A 88 -0.08 -5.45 -13.46
CA LEU A 88 -0.57 -5.53 -14.83
C LEU A 88 -0.32 -4.24 -15.62
N ASP A 89 -0.40 -3.07 -14.97
CA ASP A 89 -0.09 -1.78 -15.59
C ASP A 89 1.39 -1.68 -15.96
N ASP A 90 2.29 -2.17 -15.10
CA ASP A 90 3.73 -2.21 -15.36
C ASP A 90 4.12 -3.18 -16.48
N LEU A 91 3.35 -4.26 -16.67
CA LEU A 91 3.62 -5.27 -17.71
C LEU A 91 2.98 -4.92 -19.06
N PHE A 92 1.76 -4.40 -19.06
CA PHE A 92 0.94 -4.27 -20.28
C PHE A 92 0.58 -2.82 -20.64
N THR A 93 0.95 -1.83 -19.82
CA THR A 93 0.58 -0.41 -20.01
C THR A 93 -0.92 -0.26 -20.26
N LEU A 94 -1.71 -0.39 -19.20
CA LEU A 94 -3.17 -0.46 -19.31
C LEU A 94 -3.75 0.89 -19.72
N ARG A 95 -4.87 0.86 -20.47
CA ARG A 95 -5.61 2.08 -20.80
C ARG A 95 -6.19 2.70 -19.53
N LEU A 96 -6.12 4.03 -19.43
CA LEU A 96 -6.63 4.81 -18.29
C LEU A 96 -8.05 4.40 -17.86
N ARG A 97 -8.94 4.12 -18.82
CA ARG A 97 -10.32 3.68 -18.54
C ARG A 97 -10.37 2.45 -17.64
N TRP A 98 -9.54 1.43 -17.90
CA TRP A 98 -9.51 0.21 -17.10
C TRP A 98 -8.95 0.46 -15.70
N ARG A 99 -7.89 1.27 -15.59
CA ARG A 99 -7.30 1.65 -14.30
C ARG A 99 -8.34 2.32 -13.39
N ILE A 100 -9.01 3.35 -13.90
CA ILE A 100 -10.00 4.10 -13.14
C ILE A 100 -11.21 3.22 -12.78
N THR A 101 -11.68 2.35 -13.68
CA THR A 101 -12.79 1.44 -13.37
C THR A 101 -12.44 0.50 -12.22
N VAL A 102 -11.25 -0.11 -12.24
CA VAL A 102 -10.82 -1.02 -11.15
C VAL A 102 -10.62 -0.26 -9.84
N GLN A 103 -10.02 0.94 -9.87
CA GLN A 103 -9.89 1.80 -8.70
C GLN A 103 -11.25 2.19 -8.10
N LEU A 104 -12.23 2.53 -8.95
CA LEU A 104 -13.58 2.86 -8.53
C LEU A 104 -14.27 1.67 -7.85
N LEU A 105 -14.20 0.49 -8.46
CA LEU A 105 -14.79 -0.73 -7.89
C LEU A 105 -14.13 -1.12 -6.57
N ALA A 106 -12.80 -1.01 -6.48
CA ALA A 106 -12.05 -1.25 -5.25
C ALA A 106 -12.41 -0.25 -4.14
N ALA A 107 -12.57 1.03 -4.47
CA ALA A 107 -12.98 2.04 -3.51
C ALA A 107 -14.42 1.84 -3.00
N ILE A 108 -15.35 1.49 -3.89
CA ILE A 108 -16.72 1.11 -3.50
C ILE A 108 -16.70 -0.11 -2.58
N TRP A 109 -15.88 -1.11 -2.90
CA TRP A 109 -15.74 -2.32 -2.09
C TRP A 109 -15.28 -2.02 -0.66
N VAL A 110 -14.24 -1.19 -0.51
CA VAL A 110 -13.74 -0.77 0.80
C VAL A 110 -14.83 -0.06 1.60
N VAL A 111 -15.48 0.94 1.01
CA VAL A 111 -16.50 1.74 1.71
C VAL A 111 -17.72 0.90 2.08
N TYR A 112 -18.11 -0.06 1.23
CA TYR A 112 -19.21 -0.98 1.50
C TYR A 112 -18.92 -1.86 2.72
N TRP A 113 -17.78 -2.54 2.75
CA TRP A 113 -17.43 -3.46 3.83
C TRP A 113 -17.14 -2.75 5.15
N LEU A 114 -16.63 -1.52 5.13
CA LEU A 114 -16.45 -0.72 6.34
C LEU A 114 -17.76 -0.10 6.87
N GLY A 115 -18.90 -0.32 6.21
CA GLY A 115 -20.20 0.21 6.64
C GLY A 115 -20.37 1.71 6.37
N GLY A 116 -19.64 2.26 5.40
CA GLY A 116 -19.62 3.67 5.06
C GLY A 116 -18.51 4.44 5.77
N VAL A 117 -18.62 5.76 5.76
CA VAL A 117 -17.68 6.68 6.43
C VAL A 117 -18.38 7.30 7.63
N ALA A 118 -17.72 7.25 8.79
CA ALA A 118 -18.24 7.80 10.03
C ALA A 118 -18.50 9.32 9.92
N PRO A 119 -19.46 9.88 10.69
CA PRO A 119 -19.70 11.32 10.73
C PRO A 119 -18.41 12.09 11.04
N ILE A 120 -18.20 13.20 10.32
CA ILE A 120 -17.02 14.05 10.46
C ILE A 120 -17.42 15.31 11.20
N ASP A 121 -16.80 15.54 12.36
CA ASP A 121 -16.94 16.77 13.13
C ASP A 121 -15.84 17.76 12.73
N PHE A 122 -16.24 18.88 12.13
CA PHE A 122 -15.33 19.98 11.78
C PHE A 122 -15.16 20.99 12.93
N GLY A 123 -15.79 20.76 14.08
CA GLY A 123 -15.79 21.63 15.26
C GLY A 123 -16.82 22.76 15.21
N PHE A 124 -17.16 23.25 14.02
CA PHE A 124 -18.22 24.24 13.79
C PHE A 124 -19.45 23.67 13.08
N PHE A 125 -19.33 22.49 12.47
CA PHE A 125 -20.39 21.79 11.78
C PHE A 125 -20.14 20.28 11.81
N LEU A 126 -21.20 19.51 12.03
CA LEU A 126 -21.15 18.05 12.00
C LEU A 126 -21.74 17.56 10.67
N LEU A 127 -20.89 16.95 9.84
CA LEU A 127 -21.33 16.31 8.60
C LEU A 127 -21.76 14.87 8.89
N THR A 128 -23.07 14.60 8.76
CA THR A 128 -23.65 13.30 9.11
C THR A 128 -24.27 12.55 7.93
N ASN A 129 -24.40 13.16 6.75
CA ASN A 129 -25.06 12.53 5.60
C ASN A 129 -24.25 11.32 5.10
N PRO A 130 -24.73 10.06 5.30
CA PRO A 130 -23.92 8.87 5.03
C PRO A 130 -23.61 8.66 3.54
N LEU A 131 -24.55 9.03 2.66
CA LEU A 131 -24.36 8.92 1.22
C LEU A 131 -23.26 9.89 0.75
N LEU A 132 -23.34 11.14 1.19
CA LEU A 132 -22.34 12.15 0.86
C LEU A 132 -20.95 11.76 1.37
N LEU A 133 -20.86 11.33 2.64
CA LEU A 133 -19.61 10.86 3.24
C LEU A 133 -19.02 9.65 2.50
N SER A 134 -19.87 8.70 2.09
CA SER A 134 -19.44 7.53 1.31
C SER A 134 -18.90 7.92 -0.08
N ILE A 135 -19.59 8.84 -0.78
CA ILE A 135 -19.11 9.38 -2.07
C ILE A 135 -17.75 10.08 -1.88
N MET A 136 -17.62 10.90 -0.84
CA MET A 136 -16.35 11.55 -0.51
C MET A 136 -15.25 10.55 -0.20
N GLY A 137 -15.53 9.49 0.56
CA GLY A 137 -14.59 8.40 0.85
C GLY A 137 -14.12 7.68 -0.42
N ILE A 138 -15.04 7.36 -1.33
CA ILE A 138 -14.71 6.73 -2.62
C ILE A 138 -13.79 7.65 -3.44
N LEU A 139 -14.14 8.93 -3.55
CA LEU A 139 -13.32 9.91 -4.28
C LEU A 139 -11.94 10.10 -3.64
N ALA A 140 -11.87 10.15 -2.32
CA ALA A 140 -10.61 10.26 -1.58
C ALA A 140 -9.69 9.06 -1.81
N LEU A 141 -10.24 7.83 -1.81
CA LEU A 141 -9.47 6.62 -2.09
C LEU A 141 -8.93 6.62 -3.52
N ILE A 142 -9.76 6.93 -4.52
CA ILE A 142 -9.31 7.01 -5.92
C ILE A 142 -8.25 8.09 -6.09
N TRP A 143 -8.44 9.24 -5.44
CA TRP A 143 -7.46 10.32 -5.46
C TRP A 143 -6.13 9.88 -4.85
N LEU A 144 -6.15 9.22 -3.68
CA LEU A 144 -4.95 8.72 -3.00
C LEU A 144 -4.19 7.70 -3.85
N LEU A 145 -4.90 6.80 -4.54
CA LEU A 145 -4.29 5.83 -5.45
C LEU A 145 -3.55 6.50 -6.61
N ASN A 146 -4.11 7.57 -7.16
CA ASN A 146 -3.45 8.34 -8.23
C ASN A 146 -2.32 9.22 -7.69
N LEU A 147 -2.46 9.78 -6.48
CA LEU A 147 -1.40 10.51 -5.80
C LEU A 147 -0.15 9.65 -5.62
N TYR A 148 -0.29 8.45 -5.02
CA TYR A 148 0.83 7.53 -4.84
C TYR A 148 1.46 7.09 -6.17
N ASN A 149 0.65 6.89 -7.21
CA ASN A 149 1.16 6.56 -8.55
C ASN A 149 2.01 7.70 -9.14
N PHE A 150 1.70 8.97 -8.84
CA PHE A 150 2.51 10.11 -9.27
C PHE A 150 3.78 10.30 -8.45
N MET A 151 3.80 9.87 -7.19
CA MET A 151 4.97 9.97 -6.31
C MET A 151 6.10 9.00 -6.69
N ASP A 152 5.77 7.88 -7.33
CA ASP A 152 6.73 6.83 -7.73
C ASP A 152 7.67 7.23 -8.90
N GLY A 153 7.62 8.50 -9.33
CA GLY A 153 8.51 9.06 -10.35
C GLY A 153 9.88 9.51 -9.83
N ILE A 154 10.07 9.57 -8.51
CA ILE A 154 11.31 10.07 -7.86
C ILE A 154 11.81 9.04 -6.84
N ASP A 155 13.11 8.73 -6.89
CA ASP A 155 13.79 7.79 -5.99
C ASP A 155 13.40 8.02 -4.52
N GLY A 156 12.88 6.99 -3.86
CA GLY A 156 12.59 7.00 -2.44
C GLY A 156 11.36 7.78 -1.99
N ILE A 157 10.70 8.60 -2.83
CA ILE A 157 9.60 9.47 -2.37
C ILE A 157 8.37 8.65 -1.95
N ALA A 158 7.87 7.76 -2.80
CA ALA A 158 6.69 6.95 -2.47
C ALA A 158 6.94 6.08 -1.21
N THR A 159 8.15 5.52 -1.09
CA THR A 159 8.52 4.68 0.07
C THR A 159 8.68 5.50 1.34
N THR A 160 9.32 6.68 1.29
CA THR A 160 9.48 7.54 2.47
C THR A 160 8.14 8.10 2.95
N GLU A 161 7.23 8.46 2.05
CA GLU A 161 5.87 8.84 2.40
C GLU A 161 5.13 7.69 3.10
N LEU A 162 5.23 6.47 2.56
CA LEU A 162 4.64 5.29 3.20
C LEU A 162 5.17 5.13 4.63
N LEU A 163 6.46 5.29 4.88
CA LEU A 163 7.01 5.22 6.24
C LEU A 163 6.46 6.34 7.12
N PHE A 164 6.44 7.57 6.62
CA PHE A 164 5.98 8.73 7.39
C PHE A 164 4.52 8.56 7.83
N VAL A 165 3.62 8.22 6.89
CA VAL A 165 2.19 8.00 7.18
C VAL A 165 2.00 6.87 8.19
N ASN A 166 2.75 5.77 8.08
CA ASN A 166 2.63 4.64 9.01
C ASN A 166 3.22 4.93 10.40
N VAL A 167 4.28 5.73 10.50
CA VAL A 167 4.77 6.24 11.81
C VAL A 167 3.72 7.13 12.47
N MET A 168 3.12 8.04 11.71
CA MET A 168 2.08 8.93 12.23
C MET A 168 0.82 8.15 12.63
N SER A 169 0.43 7.16 11.84
CA SER A 169 -0.66 6.23 12.17
C SER A 169 -0.40 5.55 13.51
N LEU A 170 0.78 4.94 13.70
CA LEU A 170 1.18 4.30 14.96
C LEU A 170 1.16 5.28 16.14
N PHE A 171 1.61 6.52 15.93
CA PHE A 171 1.58 7.56 16.97
C PHE A 171 0.13 7.93 17.37
N ILE A 172 -0.79 8.01 16.41
CA ILE A 172 -2.20 8.30 16.66
C ILE A 172 -2.88 7.15 17.42
N VAL A 173 -2.61 5.90 17.01
CA VAL A 173 -3.30 4.72 17.58
C VAL A 173 -2.65 4.16 18.84
N ILE A 174 -1.51 4.71 19.28
CA ILE A 174 -0.79 4.22 20.47
C ILE A 174 -1.67 4.23 21.74
N ASN A 175 -2.62 5.16 21.81
CA ASN A 175 -3.56 5.30 22.93
C ASN A 175 -4.97 4.80 22.60
N SER A 176 -5.30 4.50 21.34
CA SER A 176 -6.67 4.19 20.92
C SER A 176 -7.07 2.73 21.14
N SER A 177 -6.14 1.86 21.60
CA SER A 177 -6.36 0.42 21.77
C SER A 177 -6.91 -0.28 20.52
N ASP A 178 -6.68 0.28 19.32
CA ASP A 178 -7.07 -0.32 18.04
C ASP A 178 -5.96 -1.28 17.57
N PRO A 179 -6.15 -2.60 17.73
CA PRO A 179 -5.12 -3.57 17.39
C PRO A 179 -4.94 -3.69 15.87
N VAL A 180 -5.99 -3.44 15.07
CA VAL A 180 -5.94 -3.64 13.62
C VAL A 180 -5.08 -2.55 12.99
N ALA A 181 -5.41 -1.28 13.24
CA ALA A 181 -4.65 -0.17 12.70
C ALA A 181 -3.18 -0.20 13.14
N SER A 182 -2.93 -0.56 14.41
CA SER A 182 -1.58 -0.68 14.96
C SER A 182 -0.76 -1.76 14.24
N HIS A 183 -1.29 -2.97 14.10
CA HIS A 183 -0.56 -4.08 13.49
C HIS A 183 -0.35 -3.91 11.99
N LEU A 184 -1.37 -3.43 11.26
CA LEU A 184 -1.24 -3.17 9.82
C LEU A 184 -0.23 -2.05 9.55
N SER A 185 -0.24 -0.99 10.35
CA SER A 185 0.73 0.11 10.22
C SER A 185 2.16 -0.35 10.53
N ALA A 186 2.35 -1.19 11.55
CA ALA A 186 3.65 -1.76 11.89
C ALA A 186 4.19 -2.69 10.79
N VAL A 187 3.32 -3.48 10.15
CA VAL A 187 3.69 -4.33 9.00
C VAL A 187 4.10 -3.49 7.81
N LEU A 188 3.31 -2.48 7.43
CA LEU A 188 3.62 -1.60 6.30
C LEU A 188 4.92 -0.83 6.56
N LEU A 189 5.12 -0.31 7.77
CA LEU A 189 6.36 0.33 8.18
C LEU A 189 7.57 -0.60 8.04
N SER A 190 7.44 -1.85 8.50
CA SER A 190 8.51 -2.85 8.44
C SER A 190 8.84 -3.26 7.00
N ALA A 191 7.82 -3.55 6.20
CA ALA A 191 7.98 -3.94 4.80
C ALA A 191 8.53 -2.79 3.95
N GLY A 192 7.99 -1.59 4.14
CA GLY A 192 8.47 -0.36 3.50
C GLY A 192 9.92 -0.04 3.85
N ALA A 193 10.31 -0.21 5.12
CA ALA A 193 11.68 0.07 5.55
C ALA A 193 12.67 -0.92 4.93
N GLY A 194 12.30 -2.20 4.82
CA GLY A 194 13.10 -3.21 4.13
C GLY A 194 13.23 -2.92 2.62
N PHE A 195 12.16 -2.46 1.98
CA PHE A 195 12.16 -2.04 0.59
C PHE A 195 13.00 -0.78 0.35
N LEU A 196 12.93 0.21 1.27
CA LEU A 196 13.63 1.48 1.16
C LEU A 196 15.14 1.29 1.00
N VAL A 197 15.74 0.26 1.60
CA VAL A 197 17.18 -0.07 1.43
C VAL A 197 17.57 -0.21 -0.06
N TRP A 198 16.65 -0.68 -0.90
CA TRP A 198 16.85 -0.83 -2.34
C TRP A 198 16.37 0.37 -3.15
N ASN A 199 15.40 1.13 -2.64
CA ASN A 199 14.78 2.27 -3.30
C ASN A 199 15.40 3.63 -2.92
N TRP A 200 16.31 3.68 -1.92
CA TRP A 200 16.98 4.91 -1.48
C TRP A 200 17.84 5.54 -2.58
N PRO A 201 17.83 6.88 -2.75
CA PRO A 201 18.63 7.55 -3.77
C PRO A 201 20.15 7.28 -3.65
N PRO A 202 20.85 6.93 -4.75
CA PRO A 202 20.32 6.57 -6.07
C PRO A 202 19.65 5.18 -6.07
N ALA A 203 18.42 5.09 -6.56
CA ALA A 203 17.60 3.88 -6.48
C ALA A 203 18.22 2.71 -7.26
N LYS A 204 18.23 1.54 -6.62
CA LYS A 204 18.69 0.27 -7.23
C LYS A 204 17.53 -0.56 -7.77
N TYR A 205 16.30 -0.26 -7.32
CA TYR A 205 15.07 -0.93 -7.70
C TYR A 205 13.87 0.00 -7.47
N PHE A 206 12.89 -0.05 -8.38
CA PHE A 206 11.61 0.66 -8.29
C PHE A 206 10.47 -0.33 -8.06
#